data_AF-A0A7C2EWY1-F1
#
_entry.id   AF-A0A7C2EWY1-F1
#
_cell.length_a   1.000
_cell.length_b   1.000
_cell.length_c   1.000
_cell.angle_alpha   90.00
_cell.angle_beta   90.00
_cell.angle_gamma   90.00
#
_symmetry.space_group_name_H-M   'P 1'
#
loop_
_entity.id
_entity.type
_entity.pdbx_description
1 polymer ?
#
loop_
_entity_poly.entity_id
_entity_poly.type
_entity_poly.pdbx_seq_one_letter_code
_entity_poly.pdbx_strand_id
1 'polypeptide(L)' 'MPMIKCVRCGGEMLAAGALYGPRRMSFRPEGTKFLTLETGDVMTKASMCRDCGLIEITGDVEKLQRLTSET' A
#
# COMPACT_ATOMS: atom_id res chain seq x y z
N MET A 1 -16.48 -10.36 -8.95
CA MET A 1 -15.26 -9.82 -8.31
C MET A 1 -14.13 -9.93 -9.32
N PRO A 2 -13.35 -8.87 -9.59
CA PRO A 2 -12.19 -8.99 -10.47
C PRO A 2 -11.19 -9.98 -9.86
N MET A 3 -10.78 -10.99 -10.64
CA MET A 3 -9.69 -11.89 -10.25
C MET A 3 -8.37 -11.13 -10.38
N ILE A 4 -7.71 -10.89 -9.25
CA ILE A 4 -6.39 -10.25 -9.25
C ILE A 4 -5.37 -11.34 -9.56
N LYS A 5 -4.69 -11.20 -10.71
CA LYS A 5 -3.58 -12.08 -11.10
C LYS A 5 -2.27 -11.49 -10.63
N CYS A 6 -1.34 -12.34 -10.22
CA CYS A 6 0.02 -11.92 -9.94
C CYS A 6 0.63 -11.30 -11.20
N VAL A 7 1.06 -10.04 -11.11
CA VAL A 7 1.65 -9.30 -12.25
C VAL A 7 2.97 -9.90 -12.74
N ARG A 8 3.63 -10.72 -11.91
CA ARG A 8 4.92 -11.35 -12.26
C ARG A 8 4.75 -12.70 -12.96
N CYS A 9 3.93 -13.61 -12.44
CA CYS A 9 3.81 -14.97 -12.98
C CYS A 9 2.45 -15.28 -13.61
N GLY A 10 1.45 -14.39 -13.51
CA GLY A 10 0.09 -14.63 -13.98
C GLY A 10 -0.75 -15.57 -13.10
N GLY A 11 -0.18 -16.09 -12.00
CA GLY A 11 -0.87 -16.96 -11.04
C GLY A 11 -2.01 -16.25 -10.33
N GLU A 12 -3.02 -17.01 -9.90
CA GLU A 12 -4.28 -16.48 -9.34
C GLU A 12 -4.33 -16.58 -7.81
N MET A 13 -3.32 -17.23 -7.20
CA MET A 13 -3.26 -17.45 -5.75
C MET A 13 -2.52 -16.30 -5.05
N LEU A 14 -3.23 -15.23 -4.73
CA LEU A 14 -2.74 -14.14 -3.89
C LEU A 14 -3.24 -14.32 -2.44
N ALA A 15 -2.32 -14.24 -1.48
CA ALA A 15 -2.62 -14.24 -0.05
C ALA A 15 -2.50 -12.81 0.52
N ALA A 16 -3.54 -12.32 1.19
CA ALA A 16 -3.47 -11.06 1.91
C ALA A 16 -2.59 -11.20 3.16
N GLY A 17 -1.84 -10.16 3.49
CA GLY A 17 -0.97 -10.12 4.65
C GLY A 17 -0.58 -8.70 5.05
N ALA A 18 0.37 -8.62 5.96
CA ALA A 18 1.01 -7.39 6.38
C ALA A 18 2.52 -7.63 6.46
N LEU A 19 3.28 -6.59 6.18
CA LEU A 19 4.71 -6.63 6.40
C LEU A 19 5.02 -6.09 7.80
N TYR A 20 5.80 -6.86 8.56
CA TYR A 20 6.16 -6.54 9.94
C TYR A 20 7.58 -5.96 10.00
N GLY A 21 7.74 -4.87 10.73
CA GLY A 21 9.01 -4.24 11.02
C GLY A 21 8.96 -3.50 12.36
N PRO A 22 10.08 -2.92 12.83
CA PRO A 22 10.13 -2.18 14.10
C PRO A 22 9.16 -0.99 14.15
N ARG A 23 8.81 -0.44 12.98
CA ARG A 23 7.70 0.49 12.77
C ARG A 23 6.82 -0.05 11.64
N ARG A 24 5.54 0.32 11.66
CA ARG A 24 4.60 0.03 10.56
C ARG A 24 5.20 0.60 9.27
N MET A 25 5.27 -0.20 8.21
CA MET A 25 5.79 0.28 6.93
C MET A 25 4.73 1.13 6.23
N SER A 26 4.69 2.41 6.58
CA SER A 26 3.87 3.43 5.95
C SER A 26 4.60 4.04 4.74
N PHE A 27 3.83 4.50 3.77
CA PHE A 27 4.35 5.37 2.70
C PHE A 27 4.18 6.82 3.14
N ARG A 28 5.25 7.61 3.10
CA ARG A 28 5.18 9.04 3.42
C ARG A 28 5.38 9.85 2.14
N PRO A 29 4.36 10.59 1.68
CA PRO A 29 4.49 11.45 0.51
C PRO A 29 5.46 12.61 0.78
N GLU A 30 6.21 13.03 -0.23
CA GLU A 30 6.97 14.28 -0.18
C GLU A 30 6.00 15.48 -0.23
N GLY A 31 6.30 16.55 0.50
CA GLY A 31 5.47 17.76 0.50
C GLY A 31 4.16 17.71 1.31
N THR A 32 3.97 16.71 2.17
CA THR A 32 2.79 16.64 3.08
C THR A 32 2.61 17.95 3.86
N LYS A 33 1.48 18.65 3.66
CA LYS A 33 1.13 19.84 4.44
C LYS A 33 0.94 19.42 5.91
N PHE A 34 1.76 19.96 6.82
CA PHE A 34 1.77 19.65 8.26
C PHE A 34 0.49 20.05 9.04
N LEU A 35 -0.58 20.46 8.35
CA LEU A 35 -1.75 21.13 8.91
C LEU A 35 -2.95 20.21 9.18
N THR A 36 -2.85 18.91 8.91
CA THR A 36 -3.93 17.96 9.24
C THR A 36 -3.62 17.24 10.54
N LEU A 37 -4.60 17.15 11.46
CA LEU A 37 -4.56 16.31 12.67
C LEU A 37 -4.32 14.81 12.37
N GLU A 38 -4.34 14.41 11.10
CA GLU A 38 -4.00 13.07 10.64
C GLU A 38 -2.49 12.88 10.52
N THR A 39 -2.00 11.70 10.90
CA THR A 39 -0.61 11.31 10.61
C THR A 39 -0.37 11.33 9.09
N GLY A 40 0.71 11.98 8.64
CA GLY A 40 1.10 12.09 7.22
C GLY A 40 1.53 10.77 6.57
N ASP A 41 1.26 9.64 7.23
CA ASP A 41 1.61 8.30 6.83
C ASP A 41 0.44 7.66 6.08
N VAL A 42 0.66 7.24 4.83
CA VAL A 42 -0.27 6.42 4.06
C VAL A 42 -0.12 4.97 4.51
N MET A 43 -1.23 4.39 4.98
CA MET A 43 -1.29 2.99 5.38
C MET A 43 -1.13 2.08 4.17
N THR A 44 -0.28 1.06 4.29
CA THR A 44 -0.05 0.07 3.25
C THR A 44 -0.71 -1.26 3.60
N LYS A 45 -1.18 -1.97 2.56
CA LYS A 45 -1.60 -3.37 2.61
C LYS A 45 -0.58 -4.18 1.81
N ALA A 46 -0.43 -5.46 2.14
CA ALA A 46 0.43 -6.36 1.39
C ALA A 46 -0.34 -7.58 0.90
N SER A 47 0.02 -8.06 -0.28
CA SER A 47 -0.41 -9.36 -0.80
C SER A 47 0.80 -10.12 -1.32
N MET A 48 0.83 -11.43 -1.09
CA MET A 48 1.90 -12.31 -1.56
C MET A 48 1.35 -13.35 -2.52
N CYS A 49 1.96 -13.48 -3.70
CA CYS A 49 1.71 -14.57 -4.62
C CYS A 49 2.25 -15.87 -4.04
N ARG A 50 1.38 -16.87 -3.91
CA ARG A 50 1.72 -18.19 -3.39
C ARG A 50 2.53 -19.04 -4.37
N ASP A 51 2.50 -18.69 -5.65
CA ASP A 51 3.16 -19.47 -6.71
C ASP A 51 4.61 -19.01 -6.95
N CYS A 52 4.86 -17.70 -7.01
CA CYS A 52 6.18 -17.14 -7.34
C CYS A 52 6.80 -16.28 -6.23
N GLY A 53 6.09 -16.07 -5.13
CA GLY A 53 6.58 -15.30 -3.98
C GLY A 53 6.66 -13.79 -4.17
N LEU A 54 6.12 -13.23 -5.27
CA LEU A 54 5.99 -11.77 -5.42
C LEU A 54 5.17 -11.21 -4.25
N ILE A 55 5.71 -10.19 -3.58
CA ILE A 55 4.97 -9.40 -2.60
C ILE A 55 4.62 -8.05 -3.25
N GLU A 56 3.34 -7.73 -3.30
CA GLU A 56 2.81 -6.45 -3.74
C GLU A 56 2.41 -5.63 -2.52
N ILE A 57 2.76 -4.34 -2.52
CA ILE A 57 2.42 -3.39 -1.46
C ILE A 57 1.54 -2.32 -2.09
N THR A 58 0.37 -2.08 -1.51
CA THR A 58 -0.61 -1.12 -2.03
C THR A 58 -0.90 -0.07 -0.96
N GLY A 59 -0.81 1.22 -1.32
CA GLY A 59 -1.15 2.34 -0.45
C GLY A 59 -2.60 2.80 -0.62
N ASP A 60 -3.12 3.50 0.39
CA ASP A 60 -4.40 4.21 0.31
C ASP A 60 -4.26 5.49 -0.56
N VAL A 61 -4.76 5.41 -1.79
CA VAL A 61 -4.70 6.51 -2.77
C VAL A 61 -5.58 7.69 -2.37
N GLU A 62 -6.71 7.45 -1.70
CA GLU A 62 -7.58 8.53 -1.23
C GLU A 62 -6.90 9.33 -0.13
N LYS A 63 -6.23 8.64 0.81
CA LYS A 63 -5.42 9.31 1.83
C LYS A 63 -4.24 10.05 1.21
N LEU A 64 -3.56 9.46 0.23
CA LEU A 64 -2.49 10.12 -0.51
C LEU A 64 -2.98 11.46 -1.12
N GLN A 65 -4.10 11.43 -1.85
CA GLN A 65 -4.67 12.62 -2.47
C GLN A 65 -5.01 13.71 -1.45
N ARG A 66 -5.62 13.35 -0.30
CA ARG A 66 -5.89 14.32 0.78
C ARG A 66 -4.62 14.98 1.32
N LEU A 67 -3.52 14.23 1.40
CA LEU A 67 -2.25 14.72 1.92
C LEU A 67 -1.46 15.60 0.93
N THR A 68 -1.65 15.39 -0.37
CA THR A 68 -0.89 16.08 -1.44
C THR A 68 -1.70 17.13 -2.20
N SER A 69 -3.01 17.24 -1.98
CA SER A 69 -3.83 18.22 -2.70
C SER A 69 -3.48 19.64 -2.26
N GLU A 70 -3.01 20.44 -3.21
CA GLU A 70 -2.87 21.88 -3.07
C GLU A 70 -4.28 22.51 -3.11
N THR A 71 -4.84 22.84 -1.94
CA THR A 71 -5.70 24.04 -1.84
C THR A 71 -4.83 25.27 -2.01
#